data_AF-A0NVS4-F1
#
_entry.id   AF-A0NVS4-F1
#
_cell.length_a   1.000
_cell.length_b   1.000
_cell.length_c   1.000
_cell.angle_alpha   90.00
_cell.angle_beta   90.00
_cell.angle_gamma   90.00
#
_symmetry.space_group_name_H-M   'P 1'
#
loop_
_entity.id
_entity.type
_entity.pdbx_description
1 polymer ?
#
loop_
_entity_poly.entity_id
_entity_poly.type
_entity_poly.pdbx_seq_one_letter_code
_entity_poly.pdbx_strand_id
1 'polypeptide(L)'
;MNANGGQLDAWLIYRCEDCSSRWNRTMFERRPVGSLQPGLLEALQRNDQGLANAFACKLAGVSGTCPDTGFGLERRLVSGVSSHADKAVLTLLNPNRVEARVDRVLAMGLGLSRSSLVNMVKQGALKMPPITAKALKRRVPDQFVVEFNRPAAPDKTVMFERLFDFSLP
;
A
#
# COMPACT_ATOMS: atom_id res chain seq x y z
N MET A 1 -11.49 2.22 17.59
CA MET A 1 -11.86 0.79 17.74
C MET A 1 -13.34 0.68 18.04
N ASN A 2 -13.91 -0.48 17.79
CA ASN A 2 -15.22 -0.89 18.26
C ASN A 2 -15.10 -2.27 18.92
N ALA A 3 -15.89 -2.53 19.95
CA ALA A 3 -15.97 -3.84 20.58
C ALA A 3 -17.44 -4.19 20.83
N ASN A 4 -17.87 -5.37 20.39
CA ASN A 4 -19.22 -5.86 20.60
C ASN A 4 -19.21 -7.38 20.83
N GLY A 5 -19.82 -7.85 21.91
CA GLY A 5 -19.98 -9.28 22.21
C GLY A 5 -18.67 -10.08 22.29
N GLY A 6 -17.58 -9.46 22.79
CA GLY A 6 -16.26 -10.09 22.85
C GLY A 6 -15.48 -10.12 21.53
N GLN A 7 -16.01 -9.49 20.48
CA GLN A 7 -15.32 -9.25 19.22
C GLN A 7 -14.86 -7.80 19.14
N LEU A 8 -13.72 -7.55 18.51
CA LEU A 8 -13.10 -6.25 18.31
C LEU A 8 -12.86 -5.97 16.83
N ASP A 9 -13.25 -4.76 16.42
CA ASP A 9 -12.86 -4.13 15.17
C ASP A 9 -11.95 -2.95 15.48
N ALA A 10 -10.83 -2.82 14.78
CA ALA A 10 -9.94 -1.66 14.90
C ALA A 10 -9.53 -1.15 13.54
N TRP A 11 -9.43 0.18 13.41
CA TRP A 11 -9.07 0.86 12.19
C TRP A 11 -8.22 2.09 12.50
N LEU A 12 -7.32 2.42 11.58
CA LEU A 12 -6.64 3.71 11.51
C LEU A 12 -7.57 4.71 10.82
N ILE A 13 -7.68 5.92 11.36
CA ILE A 13 -8.43 7.00 10.72
C ILE A 13 -7.43 7.95 10.09
N TYR A 14 -7.57 8.17 8.79
CA TYR A 14 -6.78 9.14 8.04
C TYR A 14 -7.65 10.32 7.65
N ARG A 15 -7.01 11.46 7.44
CA ARG A 15 -7.63 12.67 6.90
C ARG A 15 -6.78 13.17 5.74
N CYS A 16 -7.39 13.46 4.60
CA CYS A 16 -6.73 14.18 3.50
C CYS A 16 -6.41 15.61 3.95
N GLU A 17 -5.18 16.07 3.74
CA GLU A 17 -4.84 17.47 3.99
C GLU A 17 -5.45 18.40 2.93
N ASP A 18 -5.61 17.93 1.69
CA ASP A 18 -6.12 18.75 0.57
C ASP A 18 -7.65 18.88 0.57
N CYS A 19 -8.38 17.77 0.72
CA CYS A 19 -9.84 17.75 0.61
C CYS A 19 -10.57 17.47 1.93
N SER A 20 -9.83 17.28 3.03
CA SER A 20 -10.39 16.97 4.37
C SER A 20 -11.26 15.71 4.46
N SER A 21 -11.32 14.89 3.40
CA SER A 21 -11.99 13.58 3.45
C SER A 21 -11.33 12.68 4.48
N ARG A 22 -12.14 11.84 5.13
CA ARG A 22 -11.66 10.86 6.12
C ARG A 22 -11.84 9.46 5.58
N TRP A 23 -10.87 8.59 5.81
CA TRP A 23 -10.99 7.17 5.51
C TRP A 23 -10.50 6.32 6.67
N ASN A 24 -11.15 5.17 6.85
CA ASN A 24 -10.79 4.19 7.87
C ASN A 24 -10.05 3.04 7.19
N ARG A 25 -8.89 2.66 7.73
CA ARG A 25 -8.10 1.53 7.27
C ARG A 25 -8.11 0.44 8.32
N THR A 26 -8.69 -0.71 8.01
CA THR A 26 -8.87 -1.81 8.95
C THR A 26 -7.52 -2.38 9.40
N MET A 27 -7.34 -2.50 10.72
CA MET A 27 -6.23 -3.22 11.36
C MET A 27 -6.70 -4.62 11.77
N PHE A 28 -7.91 -4.69 12.33
CA PHE A 28 -8.53 -5.91 12.83
C PHE A 28 -10.02 -5.87 12.48
N GLU A 29 -10.53 -6.97 11.96
CA GLU A 29 -11.94 -7.18 11.70
C GLU A 29 -12.41 -8.41 12.48
N ARG A 30 -13.45 -8.22 13.31
CA ARG A 30 -14.12 -9.25 14.12
C ARG A 30 -13.14 -10.18 14.82
N ARG A 31 -12.17 -9.59 15.53
CA ARG A 31 -11.16 -10.32 16.29
C ARG A 31 -11.64 -10.61 17.70
N PRO A 32 -11.60 -11.87 18.18
CA PRO A 32 -11.95 -12.15 19.57
C PRO A 32 -11.02 -11.40 20.51
N VAL A 33 -11.57 -10.66 21.46
CA VAL A 33 -10.80 -9.83 22.40
C VAL A 33 -9.81 -10.71 23.20
N GLY A 34 -10.24 -11.91 23.62
CA GLY A 34 -9.39 -12.87 24.33
C GLY A 34 -8.24 -13.45 23.49
N SER A 35 -8.22 -13.22 22.17
CA SER A 35 -7.10 -13.65 21.30
C SER A 35 -5.99 -12.59 21.19
N LEU A 36 -6.21 -11.38 21.70
CA LEU A 36 -5.26 -10.28 21.63
C LEU A 36 -4.38 -10.27 22.88
N GLN A 37 -3.08 -9.98 22.71
CA GLN A 37 -2.23 -9.78 23.87
C GLN A 37 -2.70 -8.56 24.68
N PRO A 38 -2.67 -8.62 26.03
CA PRO A 38 -3.16 -7.53 26.88
C PRO A 38 -2.56 -6.16 26.54
N GLY A 39 -1.24 -6.10 26.30
CA GLY A 39 -0.56 -4.85 25.92
C GLY A 39 -1.00 -4.29 24.55
N LEU A 40 -1.37 -5.16 23.61
CA LEU A 40 -1.92 -4.73 22.32
C LEU A 40 -3.33 -4.16 22.49
N LEU A 41 -4.18 -4.81 23.30
CA LEU A 41 -5.52 -4.32 23.58
C LEU A 41 -5.49 -2.95 24.27
N GLU A 42 -4.63 -2.79 25.28
CA GLU A 42 -4.46 -1.53 26.00
C GLU A 42 -3.95 -0.42 25.06
N ALA A 43 -2.94 -0.70 24.24
CA ALA A 43 -2.42 0.26 23.27
C ALA A 43 -3.48 0.67 22.23
N LEU A 44 -4.31 -0.26 21.76
CA LEU A 44 -5.45 0.08 20.90
C LEU A 44 -6.45 0.97 21.64
N GLN A 45 -6.78 0.67 22.91
CA GLN A 45 -7.77 1.41 23.70
C GLN A 45 -7.32 2.85 23.98
N ARG A 46 -6.03 3.04 24.20
CA ARG A 46 -5.40 4.35 24.41
C ARG A 46 -5.18 5.14 23.11
N ASN A 47 -5.52 4.56 21.97
CA ASN A 47 -5.21 5.09 20.64
C ASN A 47 -3.72 5.46 20.51
N ASP A 48 -2.86 4.52 20.93
CA ASP A 48 -1.42 4.74 21.02
C ASP A 48 -0.82 5.11 19.65
N GLN A 49 -0.12 6.25 19.62
CA GLN A 49 0.44 6.80 18.38
C GLN A 49 1.57 5.93 17.82
N GLY A 50 2.38 5.30 18.68
CA GLY A 50 3.46 4.40 18.27
C GLY A 50 2.92 3.16 17.57
N LEU A 51 1.87 2.56 18.14
CA LEU A 51 1.14 1.44 17.55
C LEU A 51 0.50 1.83 16.22
N ALA A 52 -0.17 2.99 16.18
CA ALA A 52 -0.79 3.49 14.95
C ALA A 52 0.23 3.67 13.82
N ASN A 53 1.40 4.25 14.12
CA ASN A 53 2.50 4.43 13.17
C ASN A 53 3.09 3.09 12.72
N ALA A 54 3.34 2.17 13.65
CA ALA A 54 3.88 0.84 13.32
C ALA A 54 2.93 0.05 12.40
N PHE A 55 1.62 0.10 12.66
CA PHE A 55 0.62 -0.49 11.78
C PHE A 55 0.49 0.26 10.46
N ALA A 56 0.54 1.59 10.46
CA ALA A 56 0.53 2.37 9.23
C ALA A 56 1.73 2.01 8.33
N CYS A 57 2.93 1.87 8.91
CA CYS A 57 4.14 1.42 8.22
C CYS A 57 3.99 0.00 7.70
N LYS A 58 3.61 -0.96 8.56
CA LYS A 58 3.42 -2.36 8.17
C LYS A 58 2.39 -2.51 7.05
N LEU A 59 1.25 -1.82 7.17
CA LEU A 59 0.19 -1.81 6.17
C LEU A 59 0.60 -1.03 4.91
N ALA A 60 1.45 0.00 5.00
CA ALA A 60 2.04 0.66 3.83
C ALA A 60 3.16 -0.18 3.18
N GLY A 61 3.41 -1.40 3.69
CA GLY A 61 4.54 -2.22 3.30
C GLY A 61 5.89 -1.61 3.69
N VAL A 62 5.97 -0.58 4.51
CA VAL A 62 7.24 -0.07 5.03
C VAL A 62 7.73 -1.06 6.09
N SER A 63 8.34 -2.15 5.64
CA SER A 63 9.05 -3.11 6.47
C SER A 63 10.38 -3.42 5.80
N GLY A 64 11.45 -3.27 6.58
CA GLY A 64 12.80 -3.69 6.22
C GLY A 64 12.85 -5.16 5.79
N THR A 65 13.80 -5.42 4.90
CA THR A 65 14.28 -6.74 4.42
C THR A 65 13.25 -7.88 4.49
N CYS A 66 12.52 -8.06 3.39
CA CYS A 66 11.80 -9.32 3.13
C CYS A 66 12.79 -10.51 3.17
N PRO A 67 12.44 -11.63 3.83
CA PRO A 67 13.21 -12.85 3.74
C PRO A 67 13.10 -13.47 2.34
N ASP A 68 14.26 -13.80 1.77
CA ASP A 68 14.49 -14.65 0.60
C ASP A 68 13.92 -14.22 -0.77
N THR A 69 13.97 -12.92 -1.08
CA THR A 69 13.64 -12.40 -2.41
C THR A 69 14.86 -12.18 -3.32
N GLY A 70 16.07 -12.39 -2.79
CA GLY A 70 17.34 -12.10 -3.46
C GLY A 70 17.70 -10.61 -3.52
N PHE A 71 16.85 -9.73 -2.97
CA PHE A 71 17.10 -8.28 -2.84
C PHE A 71 16.25 -7.67 -1.72
N GLY A 72 16.79 -6.62 -1.08
CA GLY A 72 16.08 -5.81 -0.10
C GLY A 72 15.20 -4.76 -0.77
N LEU A 73 14.03 -4.49 -0.19
CA LEU A 73 13.13 -3.43 -0.64
C LEU A 73 12.86 -2.49 0.53
N GLU A 74 13.19 -1.22 0.34
CA GLU A 74 12.83 -0.14 1.25
C GLU A 74 11.70 0.67 0.63
N ARG A 75 10.71 1.05 1.43
CA ARG A 75 9.55 1.83 0.98
C ARG A 75 9.50 3.14 1.77
N ARG A 76 9.39 4.26 1.08
CA ARG A 76 9.29 5.58 1.71
C ARG A 76 8.14 6.35 1.09
N LEU A 77 7.20 6.81 1.92
CA LEU A 77 6.18 7.76 1.49
C LEU A 77 6.81 9.15 1.43
N VAL A 78 6.76 9.79 0.27
CA VAL A 78 7.16 11.18 0.11
C VAL A 78 5.87 11.99 0.00
N SER A 79 5.52 12.74 1.05
CA SER A 79 4.41 13.69 0.97
C SER A 79 4.82 14.79 0.01
N GLY A 80 4.17 14.84 -1.15
CA GLY A 80 4.36 15.87 -2.15
C GLY A 80 3.07 16.67 -2.30
N VAL A 81 3.21 17.97 -2.49
CA VAL A 81 2.10 18.86 -2.85
C VAL A 81 1.65 18.48 -4.26
N SER A 82 0.66 17.59 -4.37
CA SER A 82 0.06 17.25 -5.66
C SER A 82 -1.22 18.06 -5.83
N SER A 83 -1.21 19.02 -6.75
CA SER A 83 -2.39 19.81 -7.13
C SER A 83 -3.53 18.96 -7.73
N HIS A 84 -3.28 17.66 -7.95
CA HIS A 84 -4.25 16.70 -8.47
C HIS A 84 -4.35 15.49 -7.53
N ALA A 85 -5.48 15.39 -6.83
CA ALA A 85 -5.83 14.26 -5.96
C ALA A 85 -6.00 12.92 -6.71
N ASP A 86 -5.96 12.95 -8.04
CA ASP A 86 -6.25 11.79 -8.90
C ASP A 86 -4.99 11.06 -9.41
N LYS A 87 -3.79 11.50 -9.01
CA LYS A 87 -2.54 10.88 -9.46
C LYS A 87 -1.64 10.53 -8.29
N ALA A 88 -1.16 9.30 -8.25
CA ALA A 88 -0.09 8.89 -7.36
C ALA A 88 1.15 8.51 -8.19
N VAL A 89 2.32 8.95 -7.76
CA VAL A 89 3.60 8.65 -8.44
C VAL A 89 4.44 7.76 -7.54
N LEU A 90 4.89 6.64 -8.07
CA LEU A 90 5.82 5.73 -7.43
C LEU A 90 7.16 5.78 -8.16
N THR A 91 8.22 6.05 -7.41
CA THR A 91 9.59 6.00 -7.94
C THR A 91 10.32 4.80 -7.34
N LEU A 92 10.71 3.86 -8.19
CA LEU A 92 11.64 2.80 -7.83
C LEU A 92 13.07 3.33 -8.02
N LEU A 93 13.88 3.19 -6.98
CA LEU A 93 15.32 3.50 -7.03
C LEU A 93 16.08 2.18 -6.90
N ASN A 94 17.06 1.96 -7.78
CA ASN A 94 17.92 0.79 -7.78
C ASN A 94 19.40 1.17 -7.60
N PRO A 95 19.78 1.78 -6.45
CA PRO A 95 21.15 2.24 -6.22
C PRO A 95 22.17 1.08 -6.24
N ASN A 96 21.71 -0.12 -5.87
CA ASN A 96 22.54 -1.33 -5.80
C ASN A 96 22.53 -2.16 -7.09
N ARG A 97 21.93 -1.65 -8.18
CA ARG A 97 21.90 -2.31 -9.50
C ARG A 97 21.47 -3.77 -9.46
N VAL A 98 20.47 -4.07 -8.64
CA VAL A 98 19.91 -5.40 -8.48
C VAL A 98 19.31 -5.85 -9.82
N GLU A 99 19.61 -7.08 -10.24
CA GLU A 99 19.06 -7.68 -11.47
C GLU A 99 17.61 -8.18 -11.33
N ALA A 100 16.78 -7.45 -10.56
CA ALA A 100 15.38 -7.77 -10.38
C ALA A 100 14.53 -7.28 -11.56
N ARG A 101 13.41 -7.96 -11.82
CA ARG A 101 12.42 -7.51 -12.82
C ARG A 101 11.45 -6.50 -12.20
N VAL A 102 11.01 -5.53 -13.01
CA VAL A 102 10.06 -4.49 -12.60
C VAL A 102 8.75 -5.09 -12.07
N ASP A 103 8.18 -6.09 -12.74
CA ASP A 103 6.96 -6.78 -12.28
C ASP A 103 7.13 -7.41 -10.91
N ARG A 104 8.28 -8.02 -10.64
CA ARG A 104 8.58 -8.64 -9.33
C ARG A 104 8.70 -7.58 -8.23
N VAL A 105 9.44 -6.51 -8.50
CA VAL A 105 9.65 -5.41 -7.54
C VAL A 105 8.33 -4.69 -7.23
N LEU A 106 7.53 -4.39 -8.26
CA LEU A 106 6.22 -3.76 -8.08
C LEU A 106 5.21 -4.70 -7.39
N ALA A 107 5.18 -5.98 -7.76
CA ALA A 107 4.27 -6.95 -7.16
C ALA A 107 4.55 -7.09 -5.66
N MET A 108 5.81 -7.29 -5.31
CA MET A 108 6.24 -7.33 -3.91
C MET A 108 6.02 -5.99 -3.21
N GLY A 109 6.40 -4.89 -3.85
CA GLY A 109 6.30 -3.54 -3.30
C GLY A 109 4.87 -3.13 -2.97
N LEU A 110 3.91 -3.52 -3.82
CA LEU A 110 2.51 -3.14 -3.71
C LEU A 110 1.63 -4.25 -3.13
N GLY A 111 2.17 -5.44 -2.85
CA GLY A 111 1.37 -6.58 -2.39
C GLY A 111 0.40 -7.11 -3.45
N LEU A 112 0.70 -6.93 -4.73
CA LEU A 112 -0.18 -7.28 -5.85
C LEU A 112 0.30 -8.49 -6.63
N SER A 113 -0.63 -9.21 -7.27
CA SER A 113 -0.26 -10.24 -8.22
C SER A 113 0.34 -9.65 -9.51
N ARG A 114 1.25 -10.40 -10.14
CA ARG A 114 1.85 -10.02 -11.42
C ARG A 114 0.81 -9.86 -12.54
N SER A 115 -0.25 -10.66 -12.51
CA SER A 115 -1.37 -10.55 -13.46
C SER A 115 -2.20 -9.28 -13.23
N SER A 116 -2.38 -8.87 -11.97
CA SER A 116 -3.04 -7.61 -11.62
C SER A 116 -2.29 -6.40 -12.18
N LEU A 117 -0.96 -6.38 -12.05
CA LEU A 117 -0.11 -5.34 -12.65
C LEU A 117 -0.28 -5.22 -14.17
N VAL A 118 -0.26 -6.35 -14.87
CA VAL A 118 -0.47 -6.37 -16.33
C VAL A 118 -1.85 -5.83 -16.72
N ASN A 119 -2.89 -6.20 -15.95
CA ASN A 119 -4.25 -5.72 -16.21
C ASN A 119 -4.39 -4.21 -15.96
N MET A 120 -3.76 -3.67 -14.91
CA MET A 120 -3.77 -2.22 -14.65
C MET A 120 -3.07 -1.41 -15.73
N VAL A 121 -1.99 -1.95 -16.33
CA VAL A 121 -1.37 -1.31 -17.52
C VAL A 121 -2.33 -1.30 -18.70
N LYS A 122 -3.03 -2.43 -18.96
CA LYS A 122 -4.02 -2.51 -20.05
C LYS A 122 -5.19 -1.54 -19.84
N GLN A 123 -5.61 -1.34 -18.60
CA GLN A 123 -6.72 -0.45 -18.23
C GLN A 123 -6.30 1.03 -18.14
N GLY A 124 -5.00 1.35 -18.31
CA GLY A 124 -4.49 2.72 -18.19
C GLY A 124 -4.43 3.25 -16.74
N ALA A 125 -4.79 2.43 -15.75
CA ALA A 125 -4.65 2.73 -14.33
C ALA A 125 -3.18 2.83 -13.91
N LEU A 126 -2.30 2.07 -14.58
CA LEU A 126 -0.85 2.10 -14.38
C LEU A 126 -0.15 2.59 -15.66
N LYS A 127 0.52 3.74 -15.58
CA LYS A 127 1.32 4.29 -16.68
C LYS A 127 2.81 4.24 -16.30
N MET A 128 3.62 3.86 -17.27
CA MET A 128 5.08 3.83 -17.15
C MET A 128 5.69 4.04 -18.54
N PRO A 129 6.90 4.57 -18.67
CA PRO A 129 7.58 4.66 -19.97
C PRO A 129 8.36 3.36 -20.29
N PRO A 130 8.15 2.71 -21.45
CA PRO A 130 7.03 2.87 -22.40
C PRO A 130 5.74 2.25 -21.86
N ILE A 131 4.57 2.79 -22.27
CA ILE A 131 3.22 2.43 -21.75
C ILE A 131 2.78 1.08 -22.33
N THR A 132 3.54 0.03 -22.03
CA THR A 132 3.29 -1.33 -22.49
C THR A 132 3.55 -2.31 -21.36
N ALA A 133 2.76 -3.38 -21.30
CA ALA A 133 2.99 -4.47 -20.34
C ALA A 133 4.37 -5.15 -20.52
N LYS A 134 5.05 -4.93 -21.65
CA LYS A 134 6.44 -5.35 -21.86
C LYS A 134 7.41 -4.62 -20.94
N ALA A 135 7.13 -3.37 -20.57
CA ALA A 135 7.94 -2.59 -19.64
C ALA A 135 7.94 -3.17 -18.21
N LEU A 136 6.97 -4.01 -17.86
CA LEU A 136 6.97 -4.74 -16.59
C LEU A 136 7.97 -5.92 -16.59
N LYS A 137 8.32 -6.45 -17.76
CA LYS A 137 9.21 -7.63 -17.87
C LYS A 137 10.70 -7.29 -17.90
N ARG A 138 11.05 -6.00 -17.99
CA ARG A 138 12.45 -5.54 -18.02
C ARG A 138 13.08 -5.59 -16.63
N ARG A 139 14.41 -5.51 -16.60
CA ARG A 139 15.18 -5.29 -15.37
C ARG A 139 14.98 -3.86 -14.85
N VAL A 140 14.97 -3.70 -13.53
CA VAL A 140 14.80 -2.39 -12.90
C VAL A 140 16.03 -1.52 -13.22
N PRO A 141 15.88 -0.41 -13.97
CA PRO A 141 16.97 0.56 -14.17
C PRO A 141 17.29 1.30 -12.86
N ASP A 142 18.35 2.11 -12.86
CA ASP A 142 18.77 2.92 -11.70
C ASP A 142 17.60 3.74 -11.11
N GLN A 143 16.70 4.23 -11.97
CA GLN A 143 15.44 4.87 -11.58
C GLN A 143 14.30 4.45 -12.52
N PHE A 144 13.16 4.07 -11.96
CA PHE A 144 11.96 3.73 -12.71
C PHE A 144 10.73 4.40 -12.11
N VAL A 145 10.05 5.24 -12.90
CA VAL A 145 8.88 6.00 -12.45
C VAL A 145 7.61 5.35 -13.00
N VAL A 146 6.63 5.21 -12.11
CA VAL A 146 5.32 4.64 -12.42
C VAL A 146 4.26 5.58 -11.89
N GLU A 147 3.28 5.87 -12.72
CA GLU A 147 2.15 6.74 -12.39
C GLU A 147 0.87 5.90 -12.27
N PHE A 148 0.12 6.15 -11.20
CA PHE A 148 -1.20 5.58 -10.96
C PHE A 148 -2.24 6.67 -11.18
N ASN A 149 -3.20 6.42 -12.07
CA ASN A 149 -4.33 7.33 -12.28
C ASN A 149 -5.55 6.79 -11.55
N ARG A 150 -6.06 7.54 -10.56
CA ARG A 150 -7.37 7.29 -9.96
C ARG A 150 -8.43 7.46 -11.07
N PRO A 151 -9.36 6.51 -11.24
CA PRO A 151 -10.44 6.68 -12.20
C PRO A 151 -11.35 7.84 -11.78
N ALA A 152 -11.76 8.67 -12.76
CA ALA A 152 -12.45 9.94 -12.55
C ALA A 152 -13.94 9.84 -12.15
N ALA A 153 -14.46 8.64 -11.86
CA ALA A 153 -15.85 8.47 -11.44
C ALA A 153 -15.94 8.36 -9.91
N PRO A 154 -16.87 9.06 -9.23
CA PRO A 154 -17.24 8.77 -7.84
C PRO A 154 -18.17 7.55 -7.77
N ASP A 155 -18.12 6.66 -8.77
CA ASP A 155 -18.92 5.44 -8.79
C ASP A 155 -18.10 4.27 -8.25
N LYS A 156 -18.76 3.54 -7.36
CA LYS A 156 -18.20 2.54 -6.46
C LYS A 156 -17.65 1.38 -7.28
N THR A 157 -16.36 1.37 -7.58
CA THR A 157 -15.72 0.16 -8.13
C THR A 157 -14.26 0.06 -7.68
N VAL A 158 -14.04 -0.31 -6.40
CA VAL A 158 -13.35 -1.54 -5.92
C VAL A 158 -11.93 -1.88 -6.45
N MET A 159 -11.36 -1.12 -7.38
CA MET A 159 -10.05 -1.41 -7.99
C MET A 159 -8.91 -0.62 -7.37
N PHE A 160 -9.12 0.66 -7.04
CA PHE A 160 -8.10 1.50 -6.39
C PHE A 160 -7.98 1.26 -4.89
N GLU A 161 -9.07 0.83 -4.24
CA GLU A 161 -9.03 0.36 -2.85
C GLU A 161 -8.05 -0.81 -2.72
N ARG A 162 -8.02 -1.76 -3.67
CA ARG A 162 -7.11 -2.92 -3.68
C ARG A 162 -5.63 -2.61 -3.92
N LEU A 163 -5.29 -1.45 -4.47
CA LEU A 163 -3.90 -1.01 -4.63
C LEU A 163 -3.29 -0.51 -3.30
N PHE A 164 -4.17 -0.12 -2.36
CA PHE A 164 -3.81 0.34 -1.01
C PHE A 164 -4.40 -0.52 0.12
N ASP A 165 -5.26 -1.48 -0.21
CA ASP A 165 -5.71 -2.59 0.64
C ASP A 165 -4.70 -3.72 0.56
N PHE A 166 -3.71 -3.61 1.43
CA PHE A 166 -2.92 -4.75 1.89
C PHE A 166 -3.76 -5.61 2.84
N SER A 167 -4.95 -6.04 2.39
CA SER A 167 -5.68 -7.11 3.08
C SER A 167 -4.87 -8.39 2.91
N LEU A 168 -4.13 -8.72 3.96
CA LEU A 168 -3.53 -10.03 4.20
C LEU A 168 -4.62 -11.11 4.29
N PRO A 169 -4.33 -12.38 3.97
CA PRO A 169 -3.00 -12.97 3.74
C PRO A 169 -2.60 -13.07 2.26
#